data_AF-A0A1G9ZNP6-F1
#
_entry.id   AF-A0A1G9ZNP6-F1
#
_cell.length_a   1.000
_cell.length_b   1.000
_cell.length_c   1.000
_cell.angle_alpha   90.00
_cell.angle_beta   90.00
_cell.angle_gamma   90.00
#
_symmetry.space_group_name_H-M   'P 1'
#
loop_
_entity.id
_entity.type
_entity.pdbx_description
1 polymer ?
#
loop_
_entity_poly.entity_id
_entity_poly.type
_entity_poly.pdbx_seq_one_letter_code
_entity_poly.pdbx_strand_id
1 'polypeptide(L)' 'MYRLTNVQVIDTYVKAIELNLEKLFILQLEDELRLRGISPNTIRLSIS' A
#
# COMPACT_ATOMS: atom_id res chain seq x y z
N MET A 1 -7.38 -3.21 7.35
CA MET A 1 -7.03 -4.53 6.78
C MET A 1 -6.35 -5.43 7.81
N TYR A 2 -6.94 -5.54 9.01
CA TYR A 2 -6.27 -6.07 10.21
C TYR A 2 -5.86 -7.56 10.16
N ARG A 3 -6.38 -8.31 9.19
CA ARG A 3 -6.04 -9.74 9.00
C ARG A 3 -4.89 -9.96 8.01
N LEU A 4 -4.49 -8.94 7.25
CA LEU A 4 -3.37 -9.04 6.32
C LEU A 4 -2.05 -8.89 7.07
N THR A 5 -1.05 -9.69 6.70
CA THR A 5 0.33 -9.47 7.13
C THR A 5 0.90 -8.21 6.47
N ASN A 6 2.00 -7.68 6.99
CA ASN A 6 2.66 -6.52 6.38
C ASN A 6 3.05 -6.79 4.91
N VAL A 7 3.52 -8.01 4.62
CA VAL A 7 3.85 -8.43 3.24
C VAL A 7 2.63 -8.38 2.33
N GLN A 8 1.47 -8.87 2.78
CA GLN A 8 0.24 -8.85 2.00
C GLN A 8 -0.27 -7.43 1.75
N VAL A 9 -0.17 -6.53 2.74
CA VAL A 9 -0.56 -5.11 2.56
C VAL A 9 0.36 -4.41 1.57
N ILE A 10 1.68 -4.63 1.66
CA ILE A 10 2.66 -4.06 0.72
C ILE A 10 2.39 -4.57 -0.70
N ASP A 11 2.25 -5.88 -0.88
CA ASP A 11 1.99 -6.50 -2.19
C ASP A 11 0.68 -5.99 -2.81
N THR A 12 -0.38 -5.88 -2.00
CA THR A 12 -1.67 -5.33 -2.46
C THR A 12 -1.53 -3.86 -2.87
N TYR A 13 -0.76 -3.07 -2.12
CA TYR A 13 -0.52 -1.66 -2.42
C TYR A 13 0.27 -1.46 -3.72
N VAL A 14 1.32 -2.25 -3.94
CA VAL A 14 2.10 -2.24 -5.18
C VAL A 14 1.19 -2.55 -6.38
N LYS A 15 0.45 -3.65 -6.30
CA LYS A 15 -0.50 -4.04 -7.37
C LYS A 15 -1.58 -3.00 -7.61
N ALA A 16 -2.06 -2.34 -6.57
CA ALA A 16 -3.07 -1.29 -6.70
C ALA A 16 -2.55 -0.08 -7.48
N ILE A 17 -1.28 0.28 -7.30
CA ILE A 17 -0.61 1.34 -8.07
C ILE A 17 -0.41 0.88 -9.51
N GLU A 18 0.16 -0.30 -9.73
CA GLU A 18 0.47 -0.83 -11.07
C GLU A 18 -0.78 -0.96 -11.96
N LEU A 19 -1.89 -1.42 -11.37
CA LEU A 19 -3.17 -1.57 -12.06
C LEU A 19 -3.96 -0.25 -12.16
N ASN A 20 -3.42 0.85 -11.62
CA ASN A 20 -4.07 2.15 -11.54
C ASN A 20 -5.50 2.05 -10.98
N LEU A 21 -5.64 1.32 -9.86
CA LEU A 21 -6.93 1.14 -9.19
C LEU A 21 -7.45 2.46 -8.62
N GLU A 22 -8.68 2.43 -8.12
CA GLU A 22 -9.36 3.61 -7.59
C GLU A 22 -8.52 4.34 -6.53
N LYS A 23 -8.42 5.66 -6.67
CA LYS A 23 -7.63 6.52 -5.77
C LYS A 23 -8.02 6.36 -4.30
N LEU A 24 -9.32 6.23 -3.99
CA LEU A 24 -9.79 6.04 -2.61
C LEU A 24 -9.28 4.73 -2.01
N PHE A 25 -9.25 3.64 -2.79
CA PHE A 25 -8.70 2.37 -2.36
C PHE A 25 -7.20 2.47 -2.07
N ILE A 26 -6.45 3.14 -2.95
CA ILE A 26 -5.02 3.39 -2.74
C ILE A 26 -4.79 4.21 -1.46
N LEU A 27 -5.59 5.25 -1.19
CA LEU A 27 -5.48 6.04 0.05
C LEU A 27 -5.73 5.19 1.30
N GLN A 28 -6.71 4.28 1.27
CA GLN A 28 -6.98 3.36 2.38
C GLN A 28 -5.78 2.44 2.66
N LEU A 29 -5.09 1.98 1.61
CA LEU A 29 -3.86 1.19 1.73
C LEU A 29 -2.71 2.02 2.32
N GLU A 30 -2.56 3.28 1.91
CA GLU A 30 -1.55 4.17 2.47
C GLU A 30 -1.77 4.47 3.95
N ASP A 31 -3.03 4.63 4.37
CA ASP A 31 -3.38 4.82 5.78
C ASP A 31 -3.06 3.55 6.58
N GLU A 32 -3.39 2.36 6.07
CA GLU A 32 -3.04 1.09 6.72
C GLU A 32 -1.52 0.89 6.83
N LEU A 33 -0.75 1.22 5.78
CA LEU A 33 0.71 1.17 5.81
C LEU A 33 1.28 2.11 6.88
N ARG A 34 0.77 3.34 6.95
CA ARG A 34 1.18 4.33 7.97
C ARG A 34 0.86 3.86 9.39
N LEU A 35 -0.31 3.26 9.61
CA LEU A 35 -0.68 2.64 10.90
C LEU A 35 0.26 1.51 11.31
N ARG A 36 0.88 0.82 10.35
CA ARG A 36 1.86 -0.25 10.56
C ARG A 36 3.31 0.25 10.65
N GLY A 37 3.53 1.57 10.61
CA GLY A 37 4.86 2.16 10.62
C GLY A 37 5.64 1.99 9.30
N ILE A 38 4.94 1.70 8.20
CA ILE A 38 5.53 1.50 6.88
C ILE A 38 5.25 2.74 6.03
N SER A 39 6.30 3.35 5.46
CA SER A 39 6.19 4.54 4.62
C SER A 39 5.73 4.17 3.20
N PRO A 40 4.54 4.63 2.75
CA PRO A 40 4.10 4.39 1.38
C PRO A 40 5.01 5.03 0.33
N ASN A 41 5.68 6.13 0.69
CA ASN A 41 6.65 6.82 -0.18
C ASN A 41 7.90 5.97 -0.43
N THR A 42 8.38 5.26 0.60
CA THR A 42 9.53 4.35 0.46
C THR A 42 9.20 3.23 -0.53
N ILE A 43 7.97 2.70 -0.49
CA ILE A 43 7.52 1.68 -1.43
C ILE A 43 7.40 2.27 -2.84
N ARG A 44 6.80 3.47 -3.00
CA ARG A 44 6.67 4.15 -4.31
C ARG A 44 8.04 4.37 -4.98
N LEU A 45 9.03 4.79 -4.21
CA LEU A 45 10.41 4.96 -4.71
C LEU A 45 11.07 3.65 -5.12
N SER A 46 10.59 2.50 -4.61
CA SER A 46 11.13 1.18 -4.93
C SER A 46 10.53 0.55 -6.19
N ILE A 47 9.42 1.10 -6.68
CA ILE A 47 8.72 0.64 -7.91
C ILE A 47 8.84 1.64 -9.06
N SER A 48 9.55 2.76 -8.85
CA SER A 48 9.91 3.77 -9.87
C SER A 48 11.27 3.45 -10.46
#